data_AF-A0A1I7Y9X1-F1
#
_entry.id   AF-A0A1I7Y9X1-F1
#
_cell.length_a   1.000
_cell.length_b   1.000
_cell.length_c   1.000
_cell.angle_alpha   90.00
_cell.angle_beta   90.00
_cell.angle_gamma   90.00
#
_symmetry.space_group_name_H-M   'P 1'
#
loop_
_entity.id
_entity.type
_entity.pdbx_description
1 polymer ?
#
loop_
_entity_poly.entity_id
_entity_poly.type
_entity_poly.pdbx_seq_one_letter_code
_entity_poly.pdbx_strand_id
1 'polypeptide(L)'
;MLLFVLVAIVLVNDIKAHFCGNNKIPYGLEIYRNGQPVLLCSRPNCFDKFYADCDERAMRKSCDSNSTWVGGFDKGLGKHQPLYVQCCEFEFFAAHSESIYQEVTIRPGEYFEGEEITDKFGEDIIAFDIISNIQMIPDTNSTIAYKIDVRRFHCDKLTHPRIKTYSTWP
;
A
#
# COMPACT_ATOMS: atom_id res chain seq x y z
N MET A 1 -37.35 -11.56 -17.54
CA MET A 1 -36.55 -10.34 -17.39
C MET A 1 -35.97 -10.20 -15.98
N LEU A 2 -36.79 -10.21 -14.91
CA LEU A 2 -36.31 -10.13 -13.51
C LEU A 2 -35.32 -11.25 -13.12
N LEU A 3 -35.57 -12.49 -13.57
CA LEU A 3 -34.71 -13.64 -13.26
C LEU A 3 -33.30 -13.50 -13.87
N PHE A 4 -33.21 -12.94 -15.09
CA PHE A 4 -31.93 -12.67 -15.75
C PHE A 4 -31.15 -11.54 -15.06
N VAL A 5 -31.84 -10.53 -14.52
CA VAL A 5 -31.22 -9.46 -13.73
C VAL A 5 -30.71 -10.00 -12.39
N LEU A 6 -31.49 -10.84 -11.70
CA LEU A 6 -31.06 -11.48 -10.45
C LEU A 6 -29.86 -12.43 -10.66
N VAL A 7 -29.85 -13.21 -11.74
CA VAL A 7 -28.70 -14.05 -12.11
C VAL A 7 -27.48 -13.19 -12.48
N ALA A 8 -27.66 -12.08 -13.20
CA ALA A 8 -26.58 -11.16 -13.51
C ALA A 8 -25.98 -10.50 -12.25
N ILE A 9 -26.81 -10.15 -11.25
CA ILE A 9 -26.37 -9.59 -9.95
C ILE A 9 -25.60 -10.64 -9.13
N VAL A 10 -25.99 -11.92 -9.17
CA VAL A 10 -25.28 -13.01 -8.50
C VAL A 10 -23.98 -13.41 -9.21
N LEU A 11 -23.87 -13.14 -10.52
CA LEU A 11 -22.67 -13.37 -11.33
C LEU A 11 -21.70 -12.18 -11.37
N VAL A 12 -22.01 -11.06 -10.69
CA VAL A 12 -21.02 -9.99 -10.49
C VAL A 12 -20.00 -10.52 -9.50
N ASN A 13 -18.95 -11.11 -10.07
CA ASN A 13 -17.81 -11.72 -9.39
C ASN A 13 -17.39 -10.94 -8.15
N ASP A 14 -17.11 -11.67 -7.06
CA ASP A 14 -16.38 -11.18 -5.88
C ASP A 14 -14.97 -10.72 -6.31
N ILE A 15 -14.86 -9.50 -6.83
CA ILE A 15 -13.59 -8.82 -7.05
C ILE A 15 -13.12 -8.36 -5.67
N LYS A 16 -12.19 -9.13 -5.07
CA LYS A 16 -11.54 -8.77 -3.81
C LYS A 16 -10.35 -7.87 -4.09
N ALA A 17 -10.66 -6.62 -4.39
CA ALA A 17 -9.66 -5.57 -4.38
C ALA A 17 -9.53 -4.97 -2.97
N HIS A 18 -8.32 -4.54 -2.61
CA HIS A 18 -8.06 -3.88 -1.34
C HIS A 18 -7.19 -2.65 -1.57
N PHE A 19 -7.67 -1.49 -1.14
CA PHE A 19 -7.00 -0.21 -1.29
C PHE A 19 -6.97 0.50 0.05
N CYS A 20 -5.85 1.13 0.38
CA CYS A 20 -5.75 1.95 1.60
C CYS A 20 -6.60 3.22 1.52
N GLY A 21 -6.85 3.72 0.30
CA GLY A 21 -7.61 4.95 0.06
C GLY A 21 -6.79 6.21 0.32
N ASN A 22 -7.45 7.36 0.29
CA ASN A 22 -6.77 8.66 0.28
C ASN A 22 -6.00 8.94 1.57
N ASN A 23 -4.77 9.44 1.42
CA ASN A 23 -3.87 9.82 2.51
C ASN A 23 -3.65 8.68 3.53
N LYS A 24 -3.73 7.43 3.10
CA LYS A 24 -3.33 6.26 3.88
C LYS A 24 -2.24 5.51 3.13
N ILE A 25 -1.38 4.85 3.89
CA ILE A 25 -0.26 4.09 3.36
C ILE A 25 -0.30 2.66 3.88
N PRO A 26 0.12 1.65 3.08
CA PRO A 26 0.23 0.29 3.58
C PRO A 26 1.54 0.11 4.34
N TYR A 27 1.44 -0.05 5.65
CA TYR A 27 2.59 -0.36 6.49
C TYR A 27 2.79 -1.87 6.68
N GLY A 28 1.79 -2.69 6.33
CA GLY A 28 1.85 -4.14 6.52
C GLY A 28 1.02 -4.93 5.52
N LEU A 29 1.21 -6.25 5.54
CA LEU A 29 0.52 -7.21 4.69
C LEU A 29 0.29 -8.50 5.49
N GLU A 30 -0.97 -8.90 5.61
CA GLU A 30 -1.37 -10.20 6.15
C GLU A 30 -1.82 -11.12 5.01
N ILE A 31 -1.35 -12.36 5.00
CA ILE A 31 -1.86 -13.39 4.10
C ILE A 31 -2.65 -14.39 4.93
N TYR A 32 -3.97 -14.44 4.75
CA TYR A 32 -4.80 -15.43 5.42
C TYR A 32 -4.41 -16.85 5.03
N ARG A 33 -4.78 -17.84 5.85
CA ARG A 33 -4.50 -19.27 5.60
C ARG A 33 -5.01 -19.78 4.24
N ASN A 34 -6.01 -19.12 3.66
CA ASN A 34 -6.55 -19.44 2.33
C ASN A 34 -5.77 -18.76 1.17
N GLY A 35 -4.70 -18.02 1.46
CA GLY A 35 -3.85 -17.31 0.49
C GLY A 35 -4.37 -15.92 0.09
N GLN A 36 -5.44 -15.43 0.73
CA GLN A 36 -5.97 -14.09 0.48
C GLN A 36 -5.06 -13.02 1.14
N PRO A 37 -4.51 -12.06 0.37
CA PRO A 37 -3.76 -10.94 0.91
C PRO A 37 -4.70 -9.87 1.45
N VAL A 38 -4.24 -9.15 2.48
CA VAL A 38 -4.90 -7.98 3.08
C VAL A 38 -3.82 -6.97 3.50
N LEU A 39 -3.90 -5.73 3.01
CA LEU A 39 -3.03 -4.65 3.47
C LEU A 39 -3.40 -4.19 4.88
N LEU A 40 -2.40 -3.85 5.66
CA LEU A 40 -2.55 -3.10 6.91
C LEU A 40 -2.27 -1.64 6.56
N CYS A 41 -3.27 -0.78 6.73
CA CYS A 41 -3.20 0.62 6.30
C CYS A 41 -3.26 1.57 7.49
N SER A 42 -2.38 2.56 7.53
CA SER A 42 -2.36 3.62 8.54
C SER A 42 -2.40 5.00 7.90
N ARG A 43 -2.65 6.03 8.72
CA ARG A 43 -2.58 7.44 8.34
C ARG A 43 -1.52 8.12 9.22
N PRO A 44 -0.25 8.09 8.83
CA PRO A 44 0.80 8.69 9.63
C PRO A 44 0.62 10.21 9.68
N ASN A 45 0.59 10.78 10.88
CA ASN A 45 0.33 12.22 11.11
C ASN A 45 1.34 13.12 10.38
N CYS A 46 2.58 12.67 10.21
CA CYS A 46 3.63 13.41 9.52
C CYS A 46 3.46 13.44 7.99
N PHE A 47 2.58 12.61 7.42
CA PHE A 47 2.23 12.60 5.99
C PHE A 47 0.89 13.29 5.71
N ASP A 48 0.16 13.73 6.74
CA ASP A 48 -1.23 14.18 6.64
C ASP A 48 -1.46 15.36 5.68
N LYS A 49 -0.41 16.14 5.43
CA LYS A 49 -0.42 17.35 4.58
C LYS A 49 0.10 17.12 3.16
N PHE A 50 0.57 15.91 2.86
CA PHE A 50 1.12 15.57 1.56
C PHE A 50 0.14 14.70 0.78
N TYR A 51 0.13 14.89 -0.53
CA TYR A 51 -0.72 14.14 -1.45
C TYR A 51 0.16 13.29 -2.35
N ALA A 52 -0.20 12.02 -2.50
CA ALA A 52 0.38 11.12 -3.48
C ALA A 52 -0.60 10.95 -4.63
N ASP A 53 -0.08 10.94 -5.86
CA ASP A 53 -0.86 10.70 -7.05
C ASP A 53 -0.96 9.20 -7.31
N CYS A 54 -2.14 8.63 -7.12
CA CYS A 54 -2.36 7.18 -7.23
C CYS A 54 -3.08 6.85 -8.53
N ASP A 55 -2.70 5.74 -9.16
CA ASP A 55 -3.45 5.20 -10.29
C ASP A 55 -4.95 5.07 -9.91
N GLU A 56 -5.88 5.36 -10.83
CA GLU A 56 -7.31 5.25 -10.50
C GLU A 56 -7.74 3.83 -10.11
N ARG A 57 -7.02 2.81 -10.58
CA ARG A 57 -7.29 1.37 -10.32
C ARG A 57 -5.99 0.58 -10.27
N ALA A 58 -6.04 -0.62 -9.71
CA ALA A 58 -4.94 -1.58 -9.79
C ALA A 58 -4.83 -2.14 -11.22
N MET A 59 -3.79 -1.71 -11.94
CA MET A 59 -3.56 -2.13 -13.34
C MET A 59 -2.12 -2.54 -13.61
N ARG A 60 -1.19 -2.24 -12.68
CA ARG A 60 0.24 -2.53 -12.83
C ARG A 60 0.55 -3.91 -12.26
N LYS A 61 1.62 -4.55 -12.69
CA LYS A 61 2.06 -5.84 -12.12
C LYS A 61 2.97 -5.68 -10.89
N SER A 62 3.55 -4.50 -10.73
CA SER A 62 4.52 -4.14 -9.70
C SER A 62 4.67 -2.61 -9.64
N CYS A 63 5.17 -2.11 -8.52
CA CYS A 63 5.55 -0.70 -8.30
C CYS A 63 7.07 -0.59 -8.23
N ASP A 64 7.74 -0.71 -9.39
CA ASP A 64 9.20 -0.81 -9.45
C ASP A 64 9.92 0.56 -9.47
N SER A 65 9.17 1.67 -9.46
CA SER A 65 9.77 3.01 -9.42
C SER A 65 10.19 3.36 -7.99
N ASN A 66 11.36 4.00 -7.87
CA ASN A 66 11.87 4.51 -6.60
C ASN A 66 11.01 5.66 -6.02
N SER A 67 10.16 6.28 -6.83
CA SER A 67 9.22 7.34 -6.43
C SER A 67 7.82 6.83 -6.07
N THR A 68 7.59 5.51 -6.16
CA THR A 68 6.26 4.92 -5.97
C THR A 68 6.20 3.95 -4.81
N TRP A 69 4.99 3.78 -4.27
CA TRP A 69 4.63 2.69 -3.35
C TRP A 69 3.29 2.06 -3.74
N VAL A 70 2.92 0.97 -3.07
CA VAL A 70 1.63 0.30 -3.31
C VAL A 70 0.50 1.07 -2.64
N GLY A 71 -0.51 1.54 -3.38
CA GLY A 71 -1.75 2.12 -2.82
C GLY A 71 -2.82 1.07 -2.51
N GLY A 72 -2.74 -0.06 -3.21
CA GLY A 72 -3.68 -1.16 -3.12
C GLY A 72 -3.40 -2.22 -4.18
N PHE A 73 -4.27 -3.21 -4.24
CA PHE A 73 -4.21 -4.27 -5.24
C PHE A 73 -5.59 -4.77 -5.63
N ASP A 74 -5.63 -5.42 -6.79
CA ASP A 74 -6.74 -6.27 -7.23
C ASP A 74 -6.22 -7.71 -7.35
N LYS A 75 -6.81 -8.58 -6.53
CA LYS A 75 -6.56 -10.01 -6.53
C LYS A 75 -7.88 -10.73 -6.30
N GLY A 76 -8.55 -11.11 -7.38
CA GLY A 76 -9.73 -11.94 -7.26
C GLY A 76 -9.42 -13.37 -6.79
N LEU A 77 -10.50 -14.14 -6.59
CA LEU A 77 -10.45 -15.43 -5.91
C LEU A 77 -9.69 -16.51 -6.70
N GLY A 78 -8.87 -17.28 -5.99
CA GLY A 78 -8.18 -18.46 -6.52
C GLY A 78 -6.76 -18.21 -7.03
N LYS A 79 -6.11 -19.31 -7.42
CA LYS A 79 -4.64 -19.39 -7.67
C LYS A 79 -4.22 -18.95 -9.07
N HIS A 80 -5.15 -18.93 -10.02
CA HIS A 80 -4.87 -18.64 -11.43
C HIS A 80 -5.00 -17.16 -11.78
N GLN A 81 -5.62 -16.37 -10.91
CA GLN A 81 -5.80 -14.95 -11.19
C GLN A 81 -4.52 -14.17 -10.85
N PRO A 82 -4.02 -13.32 -11.78
CA PRO A 82 -2.86 -12.49 -11.52
C PRO A 82 -3.13 -11.49 -10.39
N LEU A 83 -2.07 -10.99 -9.79
CA LEU A 83 -2.09 -9.82 -8.91
C LEU A 83 -1.86 -8.57 -9.77
N TYR A 84 -2.74 -7.59 -9.64
CA TYR A 84 -2.48 -6.23 -10.10
C TYR A 84 -2.36 -5.30 -8.90
N VAL A 85 -1.50 -4.30 -8.99
CA VAL A 85 -1.26 -3.30 -7.96
C VAL A 85 -1.64 -1.91 -8.47
N GLN A 86 -2.13 -1.08 -7.56
CA GLN A 86 -2.26 0.36 -7.72
C GLN A 86 -0.98 0.98 -7.19
N CYS A 87 -0.28 1.77 -7.99
CA CYS A 87 0.90 2.48 -7.51
C CYS A 87 0.53 3.94 -7.21
N CYS A 88 1.04 4.44 -6.10
CA CYS A 88 0.98 5.84 -5.71
C CYS A 88 2.36 6.46 -5.85
N GLU A 89 2.44 7.58 -6.55
CA GLU A 89 3.66 8.33 -6.80
C GLU A 89 3.74 9.56 -5.90
N PHE A 90 4.92 9.80 -5.36
CA PHE A 90 5.24 11.01 -4.62
C PHE A 90 6.66 11.45 -4.92
N GLU A 91 6.81 12.70 -5.37
CA GLU A 91 8.08 13.22 -5.92
C GLU A 91 9.25 13.14 -4.92
N PHE A 92 8.97 13.34 -3.63
CA PHE A 92 9.99 13.32 -2.58
C PHE A 92 10.22 11.94 -1.97
N PHE A 93 9.51 10.91 -2.43
CA PHE A 93 9.59 9.56 -1.87
C PHE A 93 11.00 8.98 -2.00
N ALA A 94 11.58 9.03 -3.21
CA ALA A 94 12.91 8.49 -3.46
C ALA A 94 14.01 9.16 -2.62
N ALA A 95 13.90 10.48 -2.41
CA ALA A 95 14.89 11.27 -1.68
C ALA A 95 14.79 11.10 -0.16
N HIS A 96 13.61 10.76 0.37
CA HIS A 96 13.34 10.67 1.80
C HIS A 96 12.96 9.27 2.26
N SER A 97 13.21 8.25 1.44
CA SER A 97 13.03 6.87 1.85
C SER A 97 14.27 6.03 1.62
N GLU A 98 14.47 5.06 2.51
CA GLU A 98 15.53 4.06 2.42
C GLU A 98 14.94 2.65 2.35
N SER A 99 15.56 1.76 1.59
CA SER A 99 15.14 0.36 1.52
C SER A 99 15.60 -0.35 2.79
N ILE A 100 14.66 -0.91 3.55
CA ILE A 100 14.97 -1.65 4.79
C ILE A 100 14.86 -3.16 4.59
N TYR A 101 13.91 -3.60 3.75
CA TYR A 101 13.72 -4.99 3.38
C TYR A 101 13.45 -5.12 1.89
N GLN A 102 13.97 -6.18 1.28
CA GLN A 102 13.79 -6.50 -0.14
C GLN A 102 13.44 -7.98 -0.30
N GLU A 103 12.51 -8.27 -1.21
CA GLU A 103 12.05 -9.61 -1.55
C GLU A 103 11.59 -10.47 -0.36
N VAL A 104 10.99 -9.85 0.67
CA VAL A 104 10.48 -10.58 1.84
C VAL A 104 9.29 -11.43 1.41
N THR A 105 9.39 -12.74 1.62
CA THR A 105 8.34 -13.68 1.26
C THR A 105 7.37 -13.88 2.43
N ILE A 106 6.09 -13.60 2.20
CA ILE A 106 4.98 -13.80 3.13
C ILE A 106 4.10 -14.94 2.63
N ARG A 107 3.97 -16.00 3.43
CA ARG A 107 3.20 -17.23 3.12
C ARG A 107 1.81 -17.19 3.76
N PRO A 108 0.90 -18.09 3.33
CA PRO A 108 -0.41 -18.22 3.99
C PRO A 108 -0.31 -18.48 5.49
N GLY A 109 -0.98 -17.64 6.27
CA GLY A 109 -0.95 -17.62 7.74
C GLY A 109 0.15 -16.75 8.34
N GLU A 110 0.98 -16.11 7.51
CA GLU A 110 2.01 -15.16 7.94
C GLU A 110 1.55 -13.71 7.69
N TYR A 111 2.21 -12.78 8.36
CA TYR A 111 2.02 -11.35 8.18
C TYR A 111 3.37 -10.63 8.28
N PHE A 112 3.44 -9.45 7.65
CA PHE A 112 4.45 -8.45 7.86
C PHE A 112 3.79 -7.19 8.43
N GLU A 113 4.41 -6.61 9.44
CA GLU A 113 3.96 -5.36 10.05
C GLU A 113 5.16 -4.42 10.16
N GLY A 114 5.08 -3.28 9.48
CA GLY A 114 6.06 -2.21 9.56
C GLY A 114 5.91 -1.35 10.80
N GLU A 115 6.94 -0.56 11.11
CA GLU A 115 7.00 0.24 12.32
C GLU A 115 6.68 1.71 12.06
N GLU A 116 6.14 2.38 13.08
CA GLU A 116 6.17 3.84 13.22
C GLU A 116 7.36 4.21 14.12
N ILE A 117 8.22 5.10 13.64
CA ILE A 117 9.41 5.54 14.35
C ILE A 117 9.14 6.90 14.95
N THR A 118 9.29 6.99 16.27
CA THR A 118 9.15 8.23 17.01
C THR A 118 10.50 8.91 17.22
N ASP A 119 10.44 10.21 17.53
CA ASP A 119 11.61 10.95 17.96
C ASP A 119 12.16 10.43 19.30
N LYS A 120 13.30 10.97 19.74
CA LYS A 120 13.96 10.57 20.99
C LYS A 120 13.11 10.81 22.25
N PHE A 121 12.05 11.60 22.15
CA PHE A 121 11.14 11.91 23.26
C PHE A 121 9.86 11.08 23.21
N GLY A 122 9.60 10.40 22.09
CA GLY A 122 8.40 9.59 21.88
C GLY A 122 7.15 10.41 21.56
N GLU A 123 7.30 11.69 21.21
CA GLU A 123 6.16 12.60 21.02
C GLU A 123 5.70 12.63 19.57
N ASP A 124 6.66 12.75 18.63
CA ASP A 124 6.38 12.92 17.21
C ASP A 124 6.81 11.69 16.40
N ILE A 125 5.97 11.26 15.45
CA ILE A 125 6.34 10.25 14.44
C ILE A 125 7.23 10.93 13.39
N ILE A 126 8.47 10.46 13.26
CA ILE A 126 9.48 10.99 12.34
C ILE A 126 9.64 10.15 11.08
N ALA A 127 9.33 8.86 11.16
CA ALA A 127 9.41 7.94 10.04
C ALA A 127 8.37 6.83 10.16
N PHE A 128 8.05 6.20 9.04
CA PHE A 128 7.21 5.00 9.01
C PHE A 128 7.63 4.06 7.90
N ASP A 129 7.39 2.78 8.12
CA ASP A 129 7.63 1.75 7.11
C ASP A 129 6.46 1.64 6.15
N ILE A 130 6.77 1.50 4.86
CA ILE A 130 5.79 1.43 3.79
C ILE A 130 6.12 0.29 2.84
N ILE A 131 5.09 -0.44 2.42
CA ILE A 131 5.21 -1.46 1.39
C ILE A 131 5.34 -0.76 0.03
N SER A 132 6.56 -0.77 -0.48
CA SER A 132 6.92 -0.13 -1.75
C SER A 132 6.59 -0.97 -2.96
N ASN A 133 6.62 -2.31 -2.84
CA ASN A 133 6.29 -3.23 -3.93
C ASN A 133 5.65 -4.51 -3.38
N ILE A 134 4.79 -5.15 -4.18
CA ILE A 134 4.21 -6.47 -3.91
C ILE A 134 4.19 -7.28 -5.21
N GLN A 135 4.67 -8.51 -5.15
CA GLN A 135 4.64 -9.46 -6.24
C GLN A 135 4.05 -10.80 -5.79
N MET A 136 3.18 -11.38 -6.60
CA MET A 136 2.63 -12.71 -6.33
C MET A 136 3.62 -13.79 -6.79
N ILE A 137 3.93 -14.75 -5.91
CA ILE A 137 4.68 -15.95 -6.25
C ILE A 137 3.67 -17.09 -6.48
N PRO A 138 3.53 -17.59 -7.73
CA PRO A 138 2.81 -18.83 -7.96
C PRO A 138 3.66 -20.02 -7.49
N ASP A 139 3.19 -20.74 -6.48
CA ASP A 139 3.86 -21.94 -5.94
C ASP A 139 3.37 -23.22 -6.64
N THR A 140 4.27 -24.19 -6.81
CA THR A 140 4.00 -25.50 -7.43
C THR A 140 3.09 -26.37 -6.57
N ASN A 141 3.09 -26.16 -5.24
CA ASN A 141 2.24 -26.89 -4.29
C ASN A 141 0.86 -26.27 -4.10
N SER A 142 0.50 -25.31 -4.96
CA SER A 142 -0.80 -24.62 -4.95
C SER A 142 -1.00 -23.66 -3.76
N THR A 143 0.05 -23.16 -3.13
CA THR A 143 -0.05 -22.13 -2.06
C THR A 143 0.42 -20.77 -2.57
N ILE A 144 -0.47 -19.78 -2.66
CA ILE A 144 -0.07 -18.43 -3.13
C ILE A 144 0.73 -17.75 -2.01
N ALA A 145 1.97 -17.36 -2.32
CA ALA A 145 2.79 -16.52 -1.46
C ALA A 145 3.05 -15.16 -2.14
N TYR A 146 3.52 -14.19 -1.38
CA TYR A 146 3.77 -12.85 -1.87
C TYR A 146 5.18 -12.41 -1.48
N LYS A 147 5.88 -11.76 -2.41
CA LYS A 147 7.12 -11.02 -2.13
C LYS A 147 6.78 -9.56 -1.93
N ILE A 148 7.38 -8.94 -0.92
CA ILE A 148 7.25 -7.50 -0.68
C ILE A 148 8.61 -6.83 -0.55
N ASP A 149 8.65 -5.57 -0.96
CA ASP A 149 9.75 -4.66 -0.69
C ASP A 149 9.27 -3.57 0.26
N VAL A 150 10.07 -3.24 1.27
CA VAL A 150 9.68 -2.29 2.32
C VAL A 150 10.71 -1.18 2.38
N ARG A 151 10.21 0.06 2.43
CA ARG A 151 11.02 1.26 2.58
C ARG A 151 10.63 1.99 3.86
N ARG A 152 11.60 2.59 4.54
CA ARG A 152 11.36 3.51 5.64
C ARG A 152 11.32 4.92 5.11
N PHE A 153 10.18 5.57 5.22
CA PHE A 153 9.98 6.94 4.75
C PHE A 153 10.11 7.93 5.91
N HIS A 154 11.07 8.84 5.79
CA HIS A 154 11.42 9.88 6.75
C HIS A 154 10.65 11.16 6.44
N CYS A 155 9.48 11.29 7.05
CA CYS A 155 8.58 12.41 6.84
C CYS A 155 9.01 13.69 7.59
N ASP A 156 9.82 13.56 8.64
CA ASP A 156 10.44 14.67 9.37
C ASP A 156 11.39 15.52 8.50
N LYS A 157 11.99 14.89 7.48
CA LYS A 157 12.91 15.55 6.54
C LYS A 157 12.20 16.34 5.44
N LEU A 158 10.87 16.22 5.32
CA LEU A 158 10.12 16.99 4.35
C LEU A 158 10.11 18.47 4.75
N THR A 159 10.66 19.32 3.88
CA THR A 159 10.54 20.76 4.05
C THR A 159 9.08 21.14 3.88
N HIS A 160 8.41 21.48 4.99
CA HIS A 160 7.07 22.03 4.91
C HIS A 160 7.15 23.35 4.13
N PRO A 161 6.34 23.56 3.08
CA PRO A 161 6.19 24.91 2.55
C PRO A 161 5.74 25.79 3.73
N ARG A 162 6.54 26.80 4.08
CA ARG A 162 6.12 27.77 5.10
C ARG A 162 4.74 28.25 4.67
N ILE A 163 3.73 27.96 5.47
CA ILE A 163 2.44 28.64 5.36
C ILE A 163 2.81 30.11 5.48
N LYS A 164 2.76 30.85 4.36
CA LYS A 164 2.77 32.30 4.43
C LYS A 164 1.50 32.64 5.17
N THR A 165 1.61 32.88 6.48
CA THR A 165 0.57 33.56 7.23
C THR A 165 0.35 34.86 6.49
N TYR A 166 -0.74 34.94 5.72
CA TYR A 166 -1.27 36.22 5.28
C TYR A 166 -1.73 36.92 6.57
N SER A 167 -0.78 37.54 7.25
CA SER A 167 -1.04 38.52 8.29
C SER A 167 -1.93 39.56 7.65
N THR A 168 -3.10 39.74 8.27
CA THR A 168 -3.91 40.97 8.23
C THR A 168 -4.28 41.45 6.83
N TRP A 169 -5.48 41.06 6.38
CA TRP A 169 -6.24 41.91 5.46
C TRP A 169 -6.63 43.21 6.20
N PRO A 170 -6.58 44.38 5.52
CA PRO A 170 -6.86 45.69 6.11
C PRO A 170 -8.30 45.86 6.59
#